data_AF-A0A2N5NAH4-F1
#
_entry.id   AF-A0A2N5NAH4-F1
#
_cell.length_a   1.000
_cell.length_b   1.000
_cell.length_c   1.000
_cell.angle_alpha   90.00
_cell.angle_beta   90.00
_cell.angle_gamma   90.00
#
_symmetry.space_group_name_H-M   'P 1'
#
loop_
_entity.id
_entity.type
_entity.pdbx_description
1 polymer ?
#
loop_
_entity_poly.entity_id
_entity_poly.type
_entity_poly.pdbx_seq_one_letter_code
_entity_poly.pdbx_strand_id
1 'polypeptide(L)'
;MPTMKYVLFQLGGQLSLVEMPDTHAYQLSALNLRLHKELDKLTAAEVPPLARCIAEFSPSELHERGLPTQSGLEHLEQLERSFKEIPEKSYPLISLLTEIRALLAQLEQWYEEEYED
;
A
#
# COMPACT_ATOMS: atom_id res chain seq x y z
N MET A 1 -19.54 8.18 -9.24
CA MET A 1 -18.53 8.66 -8.26
C MET A 1 -18.35 7.56 -7.24
N PRO A 2 -17.14 7.00 -7.18
CA PRO A 2 -16.86 5.85 -6.35
C PRO A 2 -16.72 6.27 -4.89
N THR A 3 -17.10 5.37 -3.99
CA THR A 3 -16.87 5.56 -2.57
C THR A 3 -15.38 5.35 -2.29
N MET A 4 -14.73 6.37 -1.74
CA MET A 4 -13.31 6.29 -1.34
C MET A 4 -13.18 6.01 0.15
N LYS A 5 -12.03 5.47 0.54
CA LYS A 5 -11.57 5.28 1.92
C LYS A 5 -10.15 5.77 2.07
N TYR A 6 -9.79 6.11 3.29
CA TYR A 6 -8.42 6.34 3.68
C TYR A 6 -7.86 5.15 4.44
N VAL A 7 -6.65 4.74 4.05
CA VAL A 7 -5.80 3.83 4.83
C VAL A 7 -4.70 4.67 5.47
N LEU A 8 -4.66 4.67 6.80
CA LEU A 8 -3.69 5.42 7.59
C LEU A 8 -2.47 4.55 7.87
N PHE A 9 -1.32 5.07 7.47
CA PHE A 9 -0.02 4.46 7.68
C PHE A 9 0.79 5.23 8.72
N GLN A 10 1.59 4.48 9.47
CA GLN A 10 2.57 5.02 10.40
C GLN A 10 3.96 4.48 10.10
N LEU A 11 4.95 5.36 9.99
CA LEU A 11 6.35 5.01 9.95
C LEU A 11 7.11 5.79 11.03
N GLY A 12 7.52 5.11 12.09
CA GLY A 12 8.05 5.78 13.28
C GLY A 12 7.04 6.78 13.84
N GLY A 13 7.43 8.05 13.94
CA GLY A 13 6.55 9.15 14.38
C GLY A 13 5.74 9.83 13.27
N GLN A 14 5.89 9.41 12.02
CA GLN A 14 5.23 10.04 10.87
C GLN A 14 3.96 9.29 10.48
N LEU A 15 2.91 10.04 10.15
CA LEU A 15 1.64 9.54 9.66
C LEU A 15 1.45 9.94 8.19
N SER A 16 0.85 9.07 7.40
CA SER A 16 0.46 9.34 6.01
C SER A 16 -0.84 8.63 5.67
N LEU A 17 -1.55 9.17 4.68
CA LEU A 17 -2.80 8.63 4.19
C LEU A 17 -2.63 8.11 2.77
N VAL A 18 -3.27 6.99 2.50
CA VAL A 18 -3.46 6.47 1.14
C VAL A 18 -4.94 6.46 0.84
N GLU A 19 -5.35 7.17 -0.20
CA GLU A 19 -6.72 7.18 -0.68
C GLU A 19 -6.94 6.00 -1.63
N MET A 20 -7.92 5.16 -1.32
CA MET A 20 -8.23 3.94 -2.06
C MET A 20 -9.73 3.89 -2.38
N PRO A 21 -10.14 3.27 -3.49
CA PRO A 21 -11.53 2.84 -3.67
C PRO A 21 -11.94 1.92 -2.52
N ASP A 22 -13.18 2.01 -2.05
CA ASP A 22 -13.71 1.20 -0.95
C ASP A 22 -13.51 -0.31 -1.20
N THR A 23 -13.67 -0.73 -2.45
CA THR A 23 -13.49 -2.11 -2.91
C THR A 23 -12.05 -2.62 -2.78
N HIS A 24 -11.06 -1.72 -2.76
CA HIS A 24 -9.63 -2.05 -2.75
C HIS A 24 -8.92 -1.68 -1.44
N ALA A 25 -9.50 -0.81 -0.60
CA ALA A 25 -8.90 -0.37 0.66
C ALA A 25 -8.53 -1.55 1.59
N TYR A 26 -9.45 -2.50 1.77
CA TYR A 26 -9.21 -3.69 2.58
C TYR A 26 -8.07 -4.55 2.02
N GLN A 27 -7.94 -4.64 0.69
CA GLN A 27 -6.86 -5.41 0.06
C GLN A 27 -5.49 -4.79 0.37
N LEU A 28 -5.38 -3.45 0.35
CA LEU A 28 -4.16 -2.75 0.76
C LEU A 28 -3.83 -2.99 2.23
N SER A 29 -4.81 -2.87 3.12
CA SER A 29 -4.66 -3.14 4.55
C SER A 29 -4.16 -4.58 4.80
N ALA A 30 -4.78 -5.56 4.15
CA ALA A 30 -4.42 -6.98 4.26
C ALA A 30 -3.02 -7.27 3.68
N LEU A 31 -2.68 -6.68 2.53
CA LEU A 31 -1.36 -6.78 1.94
C LEU A 31 -0.29 -6.24 2.89
N ASN A 32 -0.50 -5.06 3.48
CA ASN A 32 0.46 -4.49 4.43
C ASN A 32 0.69 -5.40 5.65
N LEU A 33 -0.38 -5.95 6.22
CA LEU A 33 -0.27 -6.92 7.33
C LEU A 33 0.53 -8.17 6.93
N ARG A 34 0.35 -8.66 5.70
CA ARG A 34 1.11 -9.79 5.19
C ARG A 34 2.58 -9.44 4.96
N LEU A 35 2.87 -8.28 4.37
CA LEU A 35 4.23 -7.79 4.18
C LEU A 35 4.99 -7.77 5.52
N HIS A 36 4.41 -7.20 6.58
CA HIS A 36 5.03 -7.21 7.92
C HIS A 36 5.33 -8.61 8.46
N LYS A 37 4.48 -9.61 8.18
CA LYS A 37 4.71 -11.01 8.63
C LYS A 37 5.81 -11.73 7.86
N GLU A 38 6.01 -11.38 6.60
CA GLU A 38 6.98 -12.04 5.73
C GLU A 38 8.32 -11.30 5.70
N LEU A 39 8.34 -10.00 6.02
CA LEU A 39 9.58 -9.21 6.11
C LEU A 39 10.60 -9.82 7.08
N ASP A 40 10.13 -10.34 8.21
CA ASP A 40 10.99 -11.01 9.21
C ASP A 40 11.65 -12.30 8.69
N LYS A 41 11.19 -12.82 7.54
CA LYS A 41 11.75 -14.02 6.90
C LYS A 41 12.77 -13.70 5.81
N LEU A 42 12.93 -12.43 5.45
CA LEU A 42 13.94 -11.99 4.51
C LEU A 42 15.33 -12.11 5.14
N THR A 43 16.31 -12.40 4.29
CA THR A 43 17.70 -12.58 4.70
C THR A 43 18.62 -11.48 4.18
N ALA A 44 18.10 -10.58 3.34
CA ALA A 44 18.79 -9.37 2.92
C ALA A 44 19.28 -8.56 4.13
N ALA A 45 20.53 -8.08 4.06
CA ALA A 45 21.12 -7.26 5.12
C ALA A 45 20.43 -5.90 5.26
N GLU A 46 19.87 -5.39 4.17
CA GLU A 46 19.19 -4.09 4.11
C GLU A 46 17.78 -4.29 3.54
N VAL A 47 16.78 -4.13 4.40
CA VAL A 47 15.37 -4.13 4.05
C VAL A 47 14.83 -2.74 4.32
N PRO A 48 14.17 -2.08 3.34
CA PRO A 48 13.65 -0.74 3.55
C PRO A 48 12.58 -0.73 4.64
N PRO A 49 12.49 0.36 5.42
CA PRO A 49 11.47 0.46 6.46
C PRO A 49 10.07 0.45 5.83
N LEU A 50 9.19 -0.41 6.33
CA LEU A 50 7.81 -0.50 5.88
C LEU A 50 6.87 0.20 6.87
N ALA A 51 6.10 1.18 6.38
CA ALA A 51 5.04 1.79 7.16
C ALA A 51 3.97 0.75 7.54
N ARG A 52 3.43 0.84 8.75
CA ARG A 52 2.36 -0.04 9.23
C ARG A 52 1.01 0.60 8.98
N CYS A 53 0.10 -0.14 8.35
CA CYS A 53 -1.31 0.20 8.31
C CYS A 53 -1.89 0.10 9.72
N ILE A 54 -2.42 1.21 10.24
CA ILE A 54 -2.97 1.31 11.60
C ILE A 54 -4.47 1.59 11.65
N ALA A 55 -5.05 2.08 10.55
CA ALA A 55 -6.49 2.27 10.44
C ALA A 55 -6.94 2.29 8.96
N GLU A 56 -8.20 1.92 8.74
CA GLU A 56 -8.94 2.10 7.50
C GLU A 56 -10.27 2.77 7.87
N PHE A 57 -10.62 3.87 7.22
CA PHE A 57 -11.85 4.61 7.55
C PHE A 57 -12.40 5.37 6.35
N SER A 58 -13.71 5.61 6.39
CA SER A 58 -14.37 6.48 5.41
C SER A 58 -13.98 7.94 5.65
N PRO A 59 -13.95 8.80 4.61
CA PRO A 59 -13.70 10.22 4.73
C PRO A 59 -14.81 10.87 5.58
N SER A 60 -14.58 11.06 6.87
CA SER A 60 -15.41 11.93 7.69
C SER A 60 -14.51 12.86 8.50
N GLU A 61 -14.53 14.14 8.13
CA GLU A 61 -14.01 15.26 8.93
C GLU A 61 -12.53 15.16 9.33
N LEU A 62 -11.65 14.85 8.37
CA LEU A 62 -10.20 14.97 8.59
C LEU A 62 -9.84 16.44 8.84
N HIS A 63 -9.61 16.81 10.10
CA HIS A 63 -9.27 18.17 10.50
C HIS A 63 -7.79 18.51 10.24
N GLU A 64 -6.91 17.51 10.23
CA GLU A 64 -5.48 17.68 10.03
C GLU A 64 -5.16 17.80 8.54
N ARG A 65 -5.09 19.06 8.07
CA ARG A 65 -4.82 19.38 6.65
C ARG A 65 -3.36 19.14 6.25
N GLY A 66 -2.46 18.93 7.21
CA GLY A 66 -1.03 18.70 6.96
C GLY A 66 -0.64 17.24 6.74
N LEU A 67 -1.58 16.28 6.85
CA LEU A 67 -1.25 14.87 6.65
C LEU A 67 -0.95 14.59 5.17
N PRO A 68 0.25 14.09 4.83
CA PRO A 68 0.57 13.74 3.45
C PRO A 68 -0.38 12.65 2.98
N THR A 69 -1.12 12.95 1.93
CA THR A 69 -2.10 12.05 1.31
C THR A 69 -1.64 11.76 -0.11
N GLN A 70 -1.58 10.48 -0.47
CA GLN A 70 -1.25 10.03 -1.82
C GLN A 70 -2.31 9.07 -2.34
N SER A 71 -2.36 8.89 -3.65
CA SER A 71 -3.26 7.90 -4.25
C SER A 71 -2.80 6.47 -3.95
N GLY A 72 -3.73 5.52 -4.03
CA GLY A 72 -3.42 4.10 -3.98
C GLY A 72 -2.40 3.64 -5.01
N LEU A 73 -2.50 4.19 -6.23
CA LEU A 73 -1.63 3.84 -7.34
C LEU A 73 -0.18 4.25 -7.05
N GLU A 74 0.03 5.53 -6.70
CA GLU A 74 1.36 6.04 -6.33
C GLU A 74 1.96 5.26 -5.16
N HIS A 75 1.15 4.90 -4.16
CA HIS A 75 1.61 4.12 -3.02
C HIS A 75 2.09 2.71 -3.42
N LEU A 76 1.31 2.00 -4.25
CA LEU A 76 1.65 0.65 -4.69
C LEU A 76 2.86 0.62 -5.62
N GLU A 77 3.01 1.60 -6.50
CA GLU A 77 4.20 1.76 -7.35
C GLU A 77 5.46 2.01 -6.52
N GLN A 78 5.39 2.89 -5.51
CA GLN A 78 6.50 3.14 -4.59
C GLN A 78 6.87 1.88 -3.80
N LEU A 79 5.85 1.12 -3.36
CA LEU A 79 6.03 -0.12 -2.63
C LEU A 79 6.68 -1.21 -3.50
N GLU A 80 6.23 -1.38 -4.74
CA GLU A 80 6.83 -2.32 -5.70
C GLU A 80 8.30 -2.01 -5.94
N ARG A 81 8.61 -0.73 -6.22
CA ARG A 81 9.98 -0.27 -6.44
C ARG A 81 10.86 -0.54 -5.22
N SER A 82 10.38 -0.22 -4.02
CA SER A 82 11.12 -0.44 -2.77
C SER A 82 11.43 -1.92 -2.53
N PHE A 83 10.48 -2.81 -2.79
CA PHE A 83 10.69 -4.26 -2.62
C PHE A 83 11.58 -4.86 -3.72
N LYS A 84 11.51 -4.33 -4.94
CA LYS A 84 12.33 -4.78 -6.08
C LYS A 84 13.81 -4.45 -5.91
N GLU A 85 14.13 -3.41 -5.13
CA GLU A 85 15.51 -3.01 -4.81
C GLU A 85 16.16 -3.88 -3.72
N ILE A 86 15.39 -4.71 -3.00
CA ILE A 86 15.93 -5.62 -2.00
C ILE A 86 16.85 -6.65 -2.70
N PRO A 87 18.13 -6.79 -2.30
CA PRO A 87 19.10 -7.65 -2.96
C PRO A 87 18.93 -9.12 -2.56
N GLU A 88 17.74 -9.68 -2.79
CA GLU A 88 17.37 -11.04 -2.44
C GLU A 88 16.55 -11.68 -3.57
N LYS A 89 16.60 -13.02 -3.67
CA LYS A 89 15.82 -13.79 -4.65
C LYS A 89 15.07 -14.95 -4.00
N SER A 90 14.87 -14.87 -2.69
CA SER A 90 14.18 -15.90 -1.93
C SER A 90 12.70 -15.91 -2.28
N TYR A 91 12.07 -17.07 -2.09
CA TYR A 91 10.65 -17.26 -2.35
C TYR A 91 9.74 -16.24 -1.62
N PRO A 92 9.99 -15.86 -0.35
CA PRO A 92 9.22 -14.81 0.33
C PRO A 92 9.16 -13.50 -0.47
N LEU A 93 10.31 -12.96 -0.91
CA LEU A 93 10.32 -11.71 -1.68
C LEU A 93 9.54 -11.83 -3.00
N ILE A 94 9.68 -12.95 -3.70
CA ILE A 94 8.97 -13.21 -4.97
C ILE A 94 7.45 -13.26 -4.73
N SER A 95 6.98 -13.92 -3.66
CA SER A 95 5.57 -13.94 -3.28
C SER A 95 5.05 -12.53 -3.02
N LEU A 96 5.77 -11.75 -2.20
CA LEU A 96 5.38 -10.39 -1.84
C LEU A 96 5.29 -9.47 -3.08
N LEU A 97 6.29 -9.50 -3.96
CA LEU A 97 6.26 -8.75 -5.22
C LEU A 97 5.11 -9.16 -6.13
N THR A 98 4.77 -10.46 -6.16
CA THR A 98 3.65 -10.96 -6.96
C THR A 98 2.33 -10.39 -6.46
N GLU A 99 2.16 -10.31 -5.15
CA GLU A 99 0.94 -9.78 -4.54
C GLU A 99 0.81 -8.27 -4.66
N ILE A 100 1.90 -7.53 -4.48
CA ILE A 100 1.95 -6.08 -4.72
C ILE A 100 1.51 -5.79 -6.16
N ARG A 101 2.10 -6.51 -7.13
CA ARG A 101 1.77 -6.33 -8.56
C ARG A 101 0.34 -6.75 -8.90
N ALA A 102 -0.18 -7.78 -8.24
CA ALA A 102 -1.56 -8.20 -8.45
C ALA A 102 -2.55 -7.11 -7.99
N LEU A 103 -2.30 -6.50 -6.82
CA LEU A 103 -3.14 -5.39 -6.34
C LEU A 103 -2.95 -4.13 -7.19
N LEU A 104 -1.72 -3.85 -7.63
CA LEU A 104 -1.43 -2.74 -8.54
C LEU A 104 -2.23 -2.85 -9.84
N ALA A 105 -2.17 -4.01 -10.51
CA ALA A 105 -2.91 -4.24 -11.75
C ALA A 105 -4.44 -4.16 -11.58
N GLN A 106 -4.97 -4.66 -10.46
CA GLN A 106 -6.41 -4.53 -10.14
C GLN A 106 -6.81 -3.06 -10.00
N LEU A 107 -5.97 -2.27 -9.32
CA LEU A 107 -6.23 -0.85 -9.12
C LEU A 107 -6.07 -0.06 -10.42
N GLU A 108 -5.05 -0.34 -11.24
CA GLU A 108 -4.87 0.25 -12.58
C GLU A 108 -6.12 0.01 -13.44
N GLN A 109 -6.58 -1.23 -13.55
CA GLN A 109 -7.79 -1.57 -14.29
C GLN A 109 -9.01 -0.81 -13.75
N TRP A 110 -9.16 -0.72 -12.42
CA TRP A 110 -10.26 0.03 -11.82
C TRP A 110 -10.22 1.53 -12.17
N TYR A 111 -9.04 2.15 -12.22
CA TYR A 111 -8.88 3.54 -12.65
C TYR A 111 -9.21 3.71 -14.13
N GLU A 112 -8.80 2.78 -15.00
CA GLU A 112 -9.18 2.80 -16.42
C GLU A 112 -10.71 2.75 -16.57
N GLU A 113 -11.38 1.83 -15.86
CA GLU A 113 -12.84 1.68 -15.90
C GLU A 113 -13.62 2.90 -15.36
N GLU A 114 -13.14 3.59 -14.32
CA GLU A 114 -13.86 4.73 -13.73
C GLU A 114 -13.61 6.07 -14.45
N TYR A 115 -12.49 6.23 -15.17
CA TYR A 115 -12.10 7.51 -15.79
C TYR A 115 -12.14 7.54 -17.33
N GLU A 116 -12.34 6.40 -18.01
CA GLU A 116 -12.52 6.37 -19.47
C GLU A 116 -13.99 6.48 -19.94
N ASP A 117 -14.95 6.68 -19.03
CA ASP A 117 -16.39 6.91 -19.31
C ASP A 117 -16.82 8.39 -19.35
#